data_AF-A0A8X7W9F8-F1
#
_entry.id   AF-A0A8X7W9F8-F1
#
_cell.length_a   1.000
_cell.length_b   1.000
_cell.length_c   1.000
_cell.angle_alpha   90.00
_cell.angle_beta   90.00
_cell.angle_gamma   90.00
#
_symmetry.space_group_name_H-M   'P 1'
#
loop_
_entity.id
_entity.type
_entity.pdbx_description
1 polymer ?
#
loop_
_entity_poly.entity_id
_entity_poly.type
_entity_poly.pdbx_seq_one_letter_code
_entity_poly.pdbx_strand_id
1 'polypeptide(L)'
;MDQSKLKRCSASSSSHAEAAAEATDPLQKETELDDLETEVDSRKRQKQEEETAEKKKRCCFGTKDAKGNDERTIFVSGFDTSGSRDEIRSALAKHFSSCGELTRVFVSIECKTGVSRGYAFINLKQRGGDEVEAALTLNGSDLGGRKLLVTMAKRRDEYYAHFDFKGCEICIAMFNDVRRRRYRWKLETGDGKFIRFSPEVEEQFRLRKKELMASRKMENPLEKKKKKKMEKSKTKDG
;
A
#
# COMPACT_ATOMS: atom_id res chain seq x y z
N MET A 1 79.70 6.61 42.83
CA MET A 1 79.69 5.38 43.64
C MET A 1 78.78 4.38 42.92
N ASP A 2 79.37 3.29 42.41
CA ASP A 2 78.78 1.95 42.18
C ASP A 2 77.43 1.77 41.44
N GLN A 3 77.17 0.75 40.60
CA GLN A 3 77.94 -0.39 40.07
C GLN A 3 77.08 -1.01 38.94
N SER A 4 77.75 -1.45 37.87
CA SER A 4 77.46 -2.55 36.93
C SER A 4 76.07 -3.23 36.84
N LYS A 5 75.54 -3.35 35.61
CA LYS A 5 75.19 -4.61 34.90
C LYS A 5 74.70 -4.28 33.47
N LEU A 6 75.55 -4.49 32.45
CA LEU A 6 75.45 -5.55 31.40
C LEU A 6 74.05 -5.62 30.77
N LYS A 7 73.80 -5.63 29.45
CA LYS A 7 74.47 -6.04 28.20
C LYS A 7 73.38 -5.74 27.13
N ARG A 8 73.55 -5.59 25.81
CA ARG A 8 74.58 -5.96 24.84
C ARG A 8 74.17 -5.30 23.50
N CYS A 9 75.17 -4.72 22.83
CA CYS A 9 75.49 -4.79 21.39
C CYS A 9 74.35 -4.70 20.37
N SER A 10 74.30 -3.64 19.54
CA SER A 10 75.07 -3.49 18.28
C SER A 10 74.17 -3.87 17.11
N ALA A 11 74.13 -3.20 15.97
CA ALA A 11 74.82 -2.04 15.42
C ALA A 11 73.92 -1.61 14.24
N SER A 12 73.72 -0.32 14.00
CA SER A 12 74.43 0.45 12.95
C SER A 12 74.11 -0.06 11.54
N SER A 13 73.77 0.75 10.56
CA SER A 13 73.87 2.20 10.40
C SER A 13 73.38 2.52 8.98
N SER A 14 72.93 3.76 8.80
CA SER A 14 73.23 4.65 7.66
C SER A 14 72.96 4.16 6.22
N SER A 15 72.46 4.91 5.26
CA SER A 15 71.95 6.29 5.16
C SER A 15 71.89 6.60 3.65
N HIS A 16 70.87 7.34 3.22
CA HIS A 16 70.79 8.26 2.05
C HIS A 16 71.00 7.66 0.63
N ALA A 17 69.99 7.63 -0.26
CA ALA A 17 69.17 8.68 -0.92
C ALA A 17 69.84 9.19 -2.22
N GLU A 18 69.31 8.87 -3.41
CA GLU A 18 68.45 9.70 -4.31
C GLU A 18 69.24 9.93 -5.64
N ALA A 19 68.70 10.04 -6.86
CA ALA A 19 67.35 10.07 -7.42
C ALA A 19 67.43 9.71 -8.92
N ALA A 20 66.35 9.18 -9.51
CA ALA A 20 65.86 9.52 -10.86
C ALA A 20 64.69 8.61 -11.28
N ALA A 21 63.76 9.20 -12.04
CA ALA A 21 62.68 8.60 -12.83
C ALA A 21 61.36 8.29 -12.09
N GLU A 22 60.50 9.31 -12.10
CA GLU A 22 59.07 9.27 -12.42
C GLU A 22 58.58 7.92 -12.98
N ALA A 23 57.96 7.13 -12.11
CA ALA A 23 57.07 6.06 -12.47
C ALA A 23 55.90 6.14 -11.47
N THR A 24 54.77 6.70 -11.89
CA THR A 24 53.53 6.54 -11.13
C THR A 24 53.22 5.04 -11.10
N ASP A 25 53.32 4.46 -9.90
CA ASP A 25 53.10 3.04 -9.65
C ASP A 25 51.70 2.62 -10.16
N PRO A 26 51.59 1.69 -11.10
CA PRO A 26 50.31 1.21 -11.64
C PRO A 26 49.31 0.80 -10.56
N LEU A 27 49.79 0.36 -9.40
CA LEU A 27 48.98 -0.13 -8.28
C LEU A 27 48.17 0.97 -7.57
N GLN A 28 48.60 2.23 -7.58
CA GLN A 28 47.86 3.32 -6.93
C GLN A 28 46.61 3.74 -7.71
N LYS A 29 46.65 3.59 -9.04
CA LYS A 29 45.56 3.95 -9.93
C LYS A 29 44.42 2.93 -9.92
N GLU A 30 44.76 1.67 -9.69
CA GLU A 30 43.81 0.56 -9.55
C GLU A 30 43.00 0.70 -8.25
N THR A 31 43.64 1.06 -7.13
CA THR A 31 42.95 1.30 -5.85
C THR A 31 42.01 2.52 -5.87
N GLU A 32 42.38 3.62 -6.54
CA GLU A 32 41.50 4.79 -6.66
C GLU A 32 40.28 4.53 -7.57
N LEU A 33 40.42 3.67 -8.59
CA LEU A 33 39.30 3.26 -9.45
C LEU A 33 38.32 2.35 -8.71
N ASP A 34 38.81 1.40 -7.91
CA ASP A 34 37.97 0.51 -7.07
C ASP A 34 37.20 1.29 -5.98
N ASP A 35 37.84 2.26 -5.32
CA ASP A 35 37.21 3.10 -4.30
C ASP A 35 36.10 4.00 -4.91
N LEU A 36 36.27 4.46 -6.15
CA LEU A 36 35.25 5.23 -6.87
C LEU A 36 34.08 4.34 -7.36
N GLU A 37 34.34 3.11 -7.79
CA GLU A 37 33.30 2.17 -8.22
C GLU A 37 32.40 1.73 -7.05
N THR A 38 32.97 1.50 -5.87
CA THR A 38 32.21 1.13 -4.66
C THR A 38 31.30 2.25 -4.15
N GLU A 39 31.75 3.52 -4.21
CA GLU A 39 30.92 4.70 -3.93
C GLU A 39 29.75 4.85 -4.91
N VAL A 40 30.01 4.64 -6.21
CA VAL A 40 28.98 4.71 -7.27
C VAL A 40 27.92 3.63 -7.09
N ASP A 41 28.32 2.40 -6.76
CA ASP A 41 27.38 1.30 -6.51
C ASP A 41 26.58 1.47 -5.22
N SER A 42 27.18 2.07 -4.19
CA SER A 42 26.48 2.44 -2.95
C SER A 42 25.37 3.47 -3.22
N ARG A 43 25.65 4.50 -4.02
CA ARG A 43 24.64 5.52 -4.42
C ARG A 43 23.55 4.92 -5.32
N LYS A 44 23.89 4.01 -6.24
CA LYS A 44 22.90 3.29 -7.06
C LYS A 44 21.95 2.45 -6.20
N ARG A 45 22.46 1.75 -5.17
CA ARG A 45 21.64 0.97 -4.24
C ARG A 45 20.68 1.86 -3.45
N GLN A 46 21.17 2.96 -2.88
CA GLN A 46 20.34 3.92 -2.15
C GLN A 46 19.22 4.49 -3.04
N LYS A 47 19.55 4.87 -4.28
CA LYS A 47 18.56 5.37 -5.24
C LYS A 47 17.50 4.32 -5.60
N GLN A 48 17.90 3.06 -5.78
CA GLN A 48 16.96 1.95 -6.00
C GLN A 48 16.08 1.66 -4.78
N GLU A 49 16.62 1.73 -3.57
CA GLU A 49 15.85 1.54 -2.34
C GLU A 49 14.80 2.64 -2.14
N GLU A 50 15.16 3.89 -2.42
CA GLU A 50 14.24 5.01 -2.36
C GLU A 50 13.13 4.90 -3.42
N GLU A 51 13.50 4.61 -4.67
CA GLU A 51 12.54 4.45 -5.77
C GLU A 51 11.57 3.28 -5.52
N THR A 52 12.08 2.16 -4.97
CA THR A 52 11.22 1.02 -4.60
C THR A 52 10.33 1.34 -3.40
N ALA A 53 10.78 2.15 -2.43
CA ALA A 53 9.96 2.62 -1.32
C ALA A 53 8.86 3.57 -1.81
N GLU A 54 9.15 4.47 -2.73
CA GLU A 54 8.17 5.38 -3.32
C GLU A 54 7.14 4.62 -4.18
N LYS A 55 7.58 3.65 -4.98
CA LYS A 55 6.70 2.74 -5.74
C LYS A 55 5.76 1.95 -4.81
N LYS A 56 6.27 1.48 -3.66
CA LYS A 56 5.44 0.85 -2.61
C LYS A 56 4.45 1.83 -1.99
N LYS A 57 4.88 3.06 -1.66
CA LYS A 57 3.98 4.10 -1.12
C LYS A 57 2.84 4.41 -2.08
N ARG A 58 3.08 4.47 -3.38
CA ARG A 58 2.03 4.73 -4.41
C ARG A 58 1.12 3.52 -4.67
N CYS A 59 1.58 2.32 -4.38
CA CYS A 59 0.77 1.11 -4.48
C CYS A 59 -0.34 1.09 -3.41
N CYS A 60 -1.57 0.77 -3.82
CA CYS A 60 -2.69 0.58 -2.90
C CYS A 60 -2.38 -0.49 -1.86
N PHE A 61 -1.68 -1.57 -2.23
CA PHE A 61 -1.35 -2.68 -1.32
C PHE A 61 0.11 -2.68 -0.86
N GLY A 62 0.87 -1.61 -1.13
CA GLY A 62 2.27 -1.52 -0.72
C GLY A 62 2.45 -1.04 0.72
N THR A 63 1.36 -0.66 1.41
CA THR A 63 1.38 -0.20 2.80
C THR A 63 1.17 -1.37 3.76
N LYS A 64 1.61 -1.20 5.02
CA LYS A 64 1.35 -2.19 6.09
C LYS A 64 -0.14 -2.41 6.33
N ASP A 65 -0.94 -1.35 6.15
CA ASP A 65 -2.39 -1.39 6.32
C ASP A 65 -3.10 -2.13 5.18
N ALA A 66 -2.39 -2.57 4.13
CA ALA A 66 -3.01 -3.35 3.05
C ALA A 66 -3.54 -4.72 3.50
N LYS A 67 -2.98 -5.26 4.58
CA LYS A 67 -3.32 -6.58 5.14
C LYS A 67 -3.97 -6.42 6.51
N GLY A 68 -4.63 -7.49 6.99
CA GLY A 68 -5.20 -7.52 8.35
C GLY A 68 -6.70 -7.23 8.41
N ASN A 69 -7.44 -7.43 7.32
CA ASN A 69 -8.89 -7.54 7.42
C ASN A 69 -9.26 -8.78 8.27
N ASP A 70 -10.23 -8.61 9.16
CA ASP A 70 -10.78 -9.60 10.06
C ASP A 70 -12.32 -9.47 10.13
N GLU A 71 -12.97 -10.29 10.96
CA GLU A 71 -14.43 -10.31 11.07
C GLU A 71 -15.03 -9.04 11.69
N ARG A 72 -14.21 -8.25 12.38
CA ARG A 72 -14.58 -7.00 13.06
C ARG A 72 -14.27 -5.77 12.22
N THR A 73 -13.76 -5.97 11.01
CA THR A 73 -13.38 -4.87 10.12
C THR A 73 -14.63 -4.09 9.69
N ILE A 74 -14.55 -2.77 9.85
CA ILE A 74 -15.58 -1.82 9.49
C ILE A 74 -15.30 -1.28 8.09
N PHE A 75 -16.33 -1.21 7.26
CA PHE A 75 -16.31 -0.55 5.97
C PHE A 75 -16.84 0.89 6.13
N VAL A 76 -16.10 1.84 5.58
CA VAL A 76 -16.47 3.25 5.56
C VAL A 76 -16.44 3.77 4.12
N SER A 77 -17.45 4.53 3.73
CA SER A 77 -17.50 5.26 2.45
C SER A 77 -18.25 6.58 2.62
N GLY A 78 -18.31 7.40 1.57
CA GLY A 78 -19.02 8.69 1.61
C GLY A 78 -18.21 9.86 2.20
N PHE A 79 -16.92 9.67 2.47
CA PHE A 79 -15.99 10.73 2.83
C PHE A 79 -15.46 11.49 1.59
N ASP A 80 -14.74 12.58 1.81
CA ASP A 80 -14.14 13.32 0.72
C ASP A 80 -12.98 12.57 0.03
N THR A 81 -13.07 12.40 -1.29
CA THR A 81 -12.11 11.64 -2.10
C THR A 81 -11.09 12.51 -2.85
N SER A 82 -11.20 13.84 -2.79
CA SER A 82 -10.24 14.75 -3.42
C SER A 82 -8.88 14.79 -2.74
N GLY A 83 -8.84 14.52 -1.43
CA GLY A 83 -7.60 14.56 -0.65
C GLY A 83 -6.62 13.43 -0.99
N SER A 84 -5.37 13.59 -0.54
CA SER A 84 -4.38 12.52 -0.64
C SER A 84 -4.77 11.31 0.23
N ARG A 85 -4.20 10.13 -0.07
CA ARG A 85 -4.47 8.91 0.73
C ARG A 85 -4.22 9.14 2.22
N ASP A 86 -3.16 9.86 2.55
CA ASP A 86 -2.71 10.04 3.93
C ASP A 86 -3.56 11.11 4.65
N GLU A 87 -4.04 12.14 3.95
CA GLU A 87 -5.04 13.07 4.46
C GLU A 87 -6.37 12.36 4.78
N ILE A 88 -6.88 11.57 3.84
CA ILE A 88 -8.12 10.81 4.02
C ILE A 88 -7.96 9.84 5.20
N ARG A 89 -6.84 9.11 5.27
CA ARG A 89 -6.53 8.21 6.37
C ARG A 89 -6.54 8.95 7.71
N SER A 90 -5.89 10.12 7.77
CA SER A 90 -5.78 10.91 9.00
C SER A 90 -7.14 11.47 9.44
N ALA A 91 -7.95 11.95 8.49
CA ALA A 91 -9.31 12.41 8.76
C ALA A 91 -10.19 11.29 9.31
N LEU A 92 -10.15 10.11 8.70
CA LEU A 92 -10.87 8.92 9.20
C LEU A 92 -10.34 8.50 10.58
N ALA A 93 -9.03 8.43 10.78
CA ALA A 93 -8.45 8.05 12.07
C ALA A 93 -8.89 9.00 13.19
N LYS A 94 -8.92 10.31 12.93
CA LYS A 94 -9.40 11.32 13.89
C LYS A 94 -10.90 11.20 14.16
N HIS A 95 -11.70 10.89 13.14
CA HIS A 95 -13.15 10.75 13.29
C HIS A 95 -13.54 9.54 14.14
N PHE A 96 -12.84 8.43 13.94
CA PHE A 96 -13.13 7.16 14.63
C PHE A 96 -12.34 6.98 15.94
N SER A 97 -11.50 7.95 16.35
CA SER A 97 -10.69 7.82 17.57
C SER A 97 -11.52 7.79 18.86
N SER A 98 -12.75 8.33 18.82
CA SER A 98 -13.68 8.26 19.96
C SER A 98 -14.29 6.87 20.15
N CYS A 99 -14.32 6.03 19.11
CA CYS A 99 -14.87 4.67 19.18
C CYS A 99 -13.91 3.66 19.81
N GLY A 100 -12.61 3.97 19.84
CA GLY A 100 -11.58 3.10 20.42
C GLY A 100 -10.20 3.31 19.79
N GLU A 101 -9.23 2.51 20.24
CA GLU A 101 -7.87 2.51 19.70
C GLU A 101 -7.88 1.89 18.28
N LEU A 102 -7.59 2.70 17.26
CA LEU A 102 -7.47 2.20 15.89
C LEU A 102 -6.16 1.42 15.71
N THR A 103 -6.26 0.17 15.26
CA THR A 103 -5.09 -0.63 14.89
C THR A 103 -4.72 -0.47 13.43
N ARG A 104 -5.71 -0.16 12.58
CA ARG A 104 -5.55 -0.11 11.14
C ARG A 104 -6.56 0.80 10.47
N VAL A 105 -6.09 1.60 9.51
CA VAL A 105 -6.95 2.42 8.61
C VAL A 105 -6.45 2.26 7.18
N PHE A 106 -7.15 1.47 6.39
CA PHE A 106 -6.80 1.22 5.00
C PHE A 106 -7.69 1.99 4.03
N VAL A 107 -7.14 2.98 3.35
CA VAL A 107 -7.85 3.72 2.30
C VAL A 107 -7.56 3.07 0.96
N SER A 108 -8.58 2.60 0.25
CA SER A 108 -8.40 2.01 -1.07
C SER A 108 -8.22 3.09 -2.12
N ILE A 109 -7.14 3.00 -2.91
CA ILE A 109 -6.81 3.95 -3.98
C ILE A 109 -6.58 3.22 -5.30
N GLU A 110 -6.76 3.89 -6.42
CA GLU A 110 -6.31 3.41 -7.72
C GLU A 110 -4.81 3.74 -7.87
N CYS A 111 -3.97 2.74 -8.13
CA CYS A 111 -2.51 2.91 -8.05
C CYS A 111 -1.95 3.83 -9.12
N LYS A 112 -2.59 3.88 -10.30
CA LYS A 112 -2.13 4.67 -11.44
C LYS A 112 -2.41 6.17 -11.25
N THR A 113 -3.56 6.50 -10.70
CA THR A 113 -4.00 7.90 -10.54
C THR A 113 -3.78 8.43 -9.13
N GLY A 114 -3.58 7.55 -8.14
CA GLY A 114 -3.54 7.91 -6.72
C GLY A 114 -4.90 8.27 -6.12
N VAL A 115 -5.95 8.30 -6.93
CA VAL A 115 -7.29 8.72 -6.53
C VAL A 115 -7.94 7.68 -5.63
N SER A 116 -8.59 8.14 -4.57
CA SER A 116 -9.38 7.28 -3.69
C SER A 116 -10.51 6.58 -4.43
N ARG A 117 -10.70 5.29 -4.15
CA ARG A 117 -11.82 4.49 -4.68
C ARG A 117 -13.11 4.72 -3.91
N GLY A 118 -13.11 5.67 -2.96
CA GLY A 118 -14.30 6.12 -2.24
C GLY A 118 -14.67 5.28 -1.03
N TYR A 119 -13.79 4.35 -0.63
CA TYR A 119 -14.01 3.54 0.56
C TYR A 119 -12.72 3.20 1.30
N ALA A 120 -12.87 2.87 2.57
CA ALA A 120 -11.81 2.50 3.48
C ALA A 120 -12.24 1.36 4.41
N PHE A 121 -11.26 0.66 4.97
CA PHE A 121 -11.44 -0.33 6.01
C PHE A 121 -10.80 0.13 7.30
N ILE A 122 -11.48 -0.07 8.41
CA ILE A 122 -11.01 0.29 9.75
C ILE A 122 -11.04 -0.94 10.64
N ASN A 123 -9.96 -1.16 11.39
CA ASN A 123 -9.93 -2.12 12.49
C ASN A 123 -9.68 -1.37 13.80
N LEU A 124 -10.42 -1.78 14.81
CA LEU A 124 -10.30 -1.30 16.19
C LEU A 124 -9.70 -2.41 17.04
N LYS A 125 -8.92 -2.02 18.04
CA LYS A 125 -8.40 -2.94 19.04
C LYS A 125 -9.56 -3.44 19.90
N GLN A 126 -9.68 -4.75 20.03
CA GLN A 126 -10.66 -5.34 20.93
C GLN A 126 -10.20 -5.16 22.38
N ARG A 127 -10.95 -4.41 23.19
CA ARG A 127 -10.71 -4.27 24.63
C ARG A 127 -11.93 -4.64 25.46
N GLY A 128 -13.11 -4.15 25.08
CA GLY A 128 -14.39 -4.38 25.76
C GLY A 128 -15.47 -5.05 24.91
N GLY A 129 -15.36 -4.99 23.57
CA GLY A 129 -16.33 -5.59 22.64
C GLY A 129 -17.27 -4.58 21.98
N ASP A 130 -17.42 -3.40 22.56
CA ASP A 130 -18.35 -2.35 22.11
C ASP A 130 -17.76 -1.44 21.02
N GLU A 131 -16.46 -1.53 20.73
CA GLU A 131 -15.77 -0.59 19.84
C GLU A 131 -16.35 -0.63 18.41
N VAL A 132 -16.73 -1.83 17.95
CA VAL A 132 -17.35 -2.02 16.64
C VAL A 132 -18.74 -1.38 16.59
N GLU A 133 -19.57 -1.61 17.62
CA GLU A 133 -20.91 -1.03 17.70
C GLU A 133 -20.82 0.50 17.78
N ALA A 134 -19.89 1.04 18.58
CA ALA A 134 -19.64 2.47 18.65
C ALA A 134 -19.29 3.05 17.27
N ALA A 135 -18.45 2.38 16.50
CA ALA A 135 -18.12 2.82 15.15
C ALA A 135 -19.31 2.72 14.19
N LEU A 136 -20.15 1.69 14.32
CA LEU A 136 -21.37 1.56 13.52
C LEU A 136 -22.39 2.68 13.83
N THR A 137 -22.42 3.22 15.05
CA THR A 137 -23.27 4.39 15.38
C THR A 137 -22.87 5.66 14.63
N LEU A 138 -21.63 5.75 14.12
CA LEU A 138 -21.18 6.85 13.26
C LEU A 138 -21.70 6.76 11.82
N ASN A 139 -22.50 5.75 11.49
CA ASN A 139 -23.20 5.72 10.22
C ASN A 139 -24.13 6.94 10.07
N GLY A 140 -23.95 7.72 9.00
CA GLY A 140 -24.66 8.98 8.78
C GLY A 140 -24.07 10.20 9.49
N SER A 141 -22.95 10.07 10.19
CA SER A 141 -22.20 11.21 10.73
C SER A 141 -21.55 12.03 9.61
N ASP A 142 -21.35 13.33 9.86
CA ASP A 142 -20.67 14.21 8.90
C ASP A 142 -19.16 14.17 9.06
N LEU A 143 -18.44 14.04 7.95
CA LEU A 143 -17.00 14.23 7.85
C LEU A 143 -16.69 15.06 6.61
N GLY A 144 -16.17 16.28 6.80
CA GLY A 144 -15.87 17.19 5.69
C GLY A 144 -17.11 17.61 4.89
N GLY A 145 -18.26 17.75 5.56
CA GLY A 145 -19.54 18.12 4.92
C GLY A 145 -20.19 17.00 4.09
N ARG A 146 -19.71 15.76 4.23
CA ARG A 146 -20.31 14.57 3.61
C ARG A 146 -20.72 13.56 4.66
N LYS A 147 -21.84 12.89 4.41
CA LYS A 147 -22.40 11.86 5.28
C LYS A 147 -21.67 10.54 5.06
N LEU A 148 -21.11 9.97 6.12
CA LEU A 148 -20.45 8.68 6.07
C LEU A 148 -21.47 7.54 5.97
N LEU A 149 -21.15 6.53 5.17
CA LEU A 149 -21.78 5.21 5.24
C LEU A 149 -20.83 4.26 5.97
N VAL A 150 -21.24 3.77 7.13
CA VAL A 150 -20.47 2.87 7.99
C VAL A 150 -21.23 1.56 8.16
N THR A 151 -20.60 0.44 7.80
CA THR A 151 -21.21 -0.89 7.84
C THR A 151 -20.17 -1.97 8.14
N MET A 152 -20.61 -3.18 8.49
CA MET A 152 -19.71 -4.34 8.61
C MET A 152 -19.09 -4.71 7.27
N ALA A 153 -17.75 -4.75 7.19
CA ALA A 153 -17.06 -4.99 5.93
C ALA A 153 -17.33 -6.38 5.35
N LYS A 154 -17.50 -7.40 6.19
CA LYS A 154 -17.80 -8.79 5.76
C LYS A 154 -19.10 -8.91 4.94
N ARG A 155 -20.00 -7.92 5.02
CA ARG A 155 -21.25 -7.84 4.24
C ARG A 155 -21.08 -7.12 2.90
N ARG A 156 -19.87 -6.67 2.57
CA ARG A 156 -19.55 -5.88 1.39
C ARG A 156 -18.69 -6.68 0.43
N ASP A 157 -19.04 -6.59 -0.85
CA ASP A 157 -18.29 -7.18 -1.95
C ASP A 157 -16.83 -6.71 -1.96
N GLU A 158 -16.61 -5.44 -1.62
CA GLU A 158 -15.31 -4.77 -1.57
C GLU A 158 -14.33 -5.41 -0.57
N TYR A 159 -14.85 -6.17 0.42
CA TYR A 159 -14.05 -6.91 1.39
C TYR A 159 -13.38 -8.13 0.78
N TYR A 160 -14.04 -8.80 -0.19
CA TYR A 160 -13.55 -10.02 -0.82
C TYR A 160 -12.86 -9.77 -2.16
N ALA A 161 -13.26 -8.71 -2.86
CA ALA A 161 -12.80 -8.44 -4.20
C ALA A 161 -12.68 -6.95 -4.50
N HIS A 162 -11.64 -6.61 -5.26
CA HIS A 162 -11.40 -5.25 -5.73
C HIS A 162 -11.91 -5.11 -7.17
N PHE A 163 -13.20 -4.80 -7.33
CA PHE A 163 -13.83 -4.59 -8.64
C PHE A 163 -13.26 -3.37 -9.35
N ASP A 164 -13.13 -3.44 -10.68
CA ASP A 164 -12.67 -2.32 -11.52
C ASP A 164 -11.32 -1.72 -11.09
N PHE A 165 -10.50 -2.49 -10.38
CA PHE A 165 -9.18 -2.07 -9.91
C PHE A 165 -8.12 -2.42 -10.95
N LYS A 166 -7.51 -1.39 -11.56
CA LYS A 166 -6.45 -1.61 -12.55
C LYS A 166 -5.14 -2.01 -11.85
N GLY A 167 -4.86 -1.35 -10.73
CA GLY A 167 -3.69 -1.63 -9.90
C GLY A 167 -2.36 -1.33 -10.58
N CYS A 168 -1.28 -1.69 -9.90
CA CYS A 168 0.08 -1.67 -10.42
C CYS A 168 0.70 -3.08 -10.41
N GLU A 169 1.92 -3.21 -10.88
CA GLU A 169 2.68 -4.48 -10.89
C GLU A 169 2.74 -5.15 -9.52
N ILE A 170 2.87 -4.37 -8.45
CA ILE A 170 2.88 -4.89 -7.07
C ILE A 170 1.53 -5.52 -6.72
N CYS A 171 0.42 -4.89 -7.13
CA CYS A 171 -0.91 -5.44 -6.93
C CYS A 171 -1.12 -6.74 -7.71
N ILE A 172 -0.69 -6.75 -8.98
CA ILE A 172 -0.81 -7.93 -9.85
C ILE A 172 -0.01 -9.10 -9.26
N ALA A 173 1.24 -8.85 -8.85
CA ALA A 173 2.09 -9.84 -8.19
C ALA A 173 1.43 -10.39 -6.92
N MET A 174 0.87 -9.50 -6.08
CA MET A 174 0.16 -9.90 -4.86
C MET A 174 -1.05 -10.79 -5.18
N PHE A 175 -1.92 -10.39 -6.12
CA PHE A 175 -3.11 -11.18 -6.48
C PHE A 175 -2.76 -12.54 -7.10
N ASN A 176 -1.70 -12.59 -7.92
CA ASN A 176 -1.21 -13.85 -8.49
C ASN A 176 -0.63 -14.77 -7.41
N ASP A 177 0.07 -14.23 -6.42
CA ASP A 177 0.56 -15.00 -5.28
C ASP A 177 -0.58 -15.56 -4.42
N VAL A 178 -1.58 -14.73 -4.09
CA VAL A 178 -2.78 -15.19 -3.37
C VAL A 178 -3.51 -16.28 -4.14
N ARG A 179 -3.63 -16.14 -5.47
CA ARG A 179 -4.24 -17.17 -6.33
C ARG A 179 -3.43 -18.46 -6.32
N ARG A 180 -2.10 -18.39 -6.44
CA ARG A 180 -1.21 -19.57 -6.40
C ARG A 180 -1.28 -20.29 -5.06
N ARG A 181 -1.25 -19.57 -3.94
CA ARG A 181 -1.38 -20.16 -2.60
C ARG A 181 -2.72 -20.87 -2.43
N ARG A 182 -3.82 -20.22 -2.82
CA ARG A 182 -5.15 -20.84 -2.80
C ARG A 182 -5.22 -22.08 -3.67
N TYR A 183 -4.65 -22.02 -4.87
CA TYR A 183 -4.58 -23.17 -5.77
C TYR A 183 -3.81 -24.34 -5.15
N ARG A 184 -2.62 -24.08 -4.58
CA ARG A 184 -1.79 -25.08 -3.90
C ARG A 184 -2.50 -25.72 -2.71
N TRP A 185 -3.00 -24.90 -1.78
CA TRP A 185 -3.75 -25.39 -0.62
C TRP A 185 -4.91 -26.31 -1.05
N LYS A 186 -5.59 -25.96 -2.15
CA LYS A 186 -6.74 -26.72 -2.64
C LYS A 186 -6.38 -28.02 -3.36
N LEU A 187 -5.21 -28.09 -4.00
CA LEU A 187 -4.66 -29.37 -4.48
C LEU A 187 -4.33 -30.31 -3.30
N GLU A 188 -3.89 -29.75 -2.17
CA GLU A 188 -3.52 -30.50 -0.98
C GLU A 188 -4.74 -30.94 -0.14
N THR A 189 -5.87 -30.19 -0.15
CA THR A 189 -6.98 -30.40 0.80
C THR A 189 -8.42 -30.38 0.23
N GLY A 190 -8.65 -29.97 -1.03
CA GLY A 190 -9.98 -29.56 -1.50
C GLY A 190 -10.57 -30.31 -2.70
N ASP A 191 -10.28 -31.61 -2.85
CA ASP A 191 -10.81 -32.50 -3.91
C ASP A 191 -10.64 -31.97 -5.35
N GLY A 192 -9.71 -31.04 -5.59
CA GLY A 192 -9.44 -30.46 -6.91
C GLY A 192 -10.47 -29.46 -7.46
N LYS A 193 -11.54 -29.10 -6.74
CA LYS A 193 -12.59 -28.17 -7.24
C LYS A 193 -12.26 -26.70 -6.95
N PHE A 194 -11.96 -25.89 -7.98
CA PHE A 194 -11.59 -24.48 -7.81
C PHE A 194 -12.80 -23.55 -7.50
N ILE A 195 -13.27 -23.56 -6.26
CA ILE A 195 -14.19 -22.53 -5.73
C ILE A 195 -13.40 -21.25 -5.38
N ARG A 196 -13.60 -20.14 -6.12
CA ARG A 196 -12.86 -18.87 -5.99
C ARG A 196 -13.30 -18.02 -4.78
N PHE A 197 -14.56 -18.16 -4.39
CA PHE A 197 -15.25 -17.46 -3.30
C PHE A 197 -16.16 -18.46 -2.58
N SER A 198 -16.43 -18.34 -1.27
CA SER A 198 -17.38 -19.26 -0.62
C SER A 198 -18.74 -19.25 -1.36
N PRO A 199 -19.53 -20.34 -1.31
CA PRO A 199 -20.86 -20.36 -1.94
C PRO A 199 -21.72 -19.15 -1.56
N GLU A 200 -21.62 -18.70 -0.31
CA GLU A 200 -22.28 -17.50 0.22
C GLU A 200 -21.85 -16.23 -0.52
N VAL A 201 -20.54 -16.04 -0.73
CA VAL A 201 -19.99 -14.86 -1.42
C VAL A 201 -20.28 -14.92 -2.92
N GLU A 202 -20.27 -16.11 -3.52
CA GLU A 202 -20.63 -16.30 -4.92
C GLU A 202 -22.12 -15.99 -5.18
N GLU A 203 -22.99 -16.39 -4.25
CA GLU A 203 -24.41 -16.04 -4.25
C GLU A 203 -24.62 -14.53 -4.06
N GLN A 204 -23.87 -13.87 -3.16
CA GLN A 204 -23.90 -12.41 -3.01
C GLN A 204 -23.53 -11.71 -4.33
N PHE A 205 -22.45 -12.14 -5.00
CA PHE A 205 -22.10 -11.60 -6.32
C PHE A 205 -23.18 -11.84 -7.36
N ARG A 206 -23.82 -13.02 -7.35
CA ARG A 206 -24.93 -13.34 -8.25
C ARG A 206 -26.13 -12.41 -8.03
N LEU A 207 -26.50 -12.13 -6.78
CA LEU A 207 -27.60 -11.24 -6.41
C LEU A 207 -27.29 -9.80 -6.79
N ARG A 208 -26.10 -9.29 -6.42
CA ARG A 208 -25.64 -7.93 -6.77
C ARG A 208 -25.61 -7.72 -8.29
N LYS A 209 -25.13 -8.71 -9.06
CA LYS A 209 -25.17 -8.65 -10.53
C LYS A 209 -26.60 -8.56 -11.05
N LYS A 210 -27.54 -9.30 -10.48
CA LYS A 210 -28.97 -9.19 -10.83
C LYS A 210 -29.52 -7.80 -10.50
N GLU A 211 -29.23 -7.25 -9.33
CA GLU A 211 -29.65 -5.89 -8.93
C GLU A 211 -29.08 -4.81 -9.85
N LEU A 212 -27.77 -4.83 -10.13
CA LEU A 212 -27.12 -3.89 -11.04
C LEU A 212 -27.71 -3.96 -12.46
N MET A 213 -27.97 -5.18 -12.96
CA MET A 213 -28.62 -5.38 -14.25
C MET A 213 -30.08 -4.91 -14.24
N ALA A 214 -30.81 -5.08 -13.14
CA ALA A 214 -32.18 -4.56 -12.97
C ALA A 214 -32.20 -3.03 -12.91
N SER A 215 -31.33 -2.39 -12.14
CA SER A 215 -31.19 -0.93 -12.08
C SER A 215 -30.82 -0.32 -13.44
N ARG A 216 -29.97 -1.00 -14.23
CA ARG A 216 -29.66 -0.59 -15.61
C ARG A 216 -30.83 -0.76 -16.58
N LYS A 217 -31.75 -1.71 -16.33
CA LYS A 217 -32.98 -1.91 -17.12
C LYS A 217 -34.09 -0.92 -16.72
N MET A 218 -34.13 -0.50 -15.46
CA MET A 218 -35.06 0.51 -14.93
C MET A 218 -34.70 1.93 -15.39
N GLU A 219 -33.44 2.19 -15.74
CA GLU A 219 -33.05 3.37 -16.51
C GLU A 219 -33.49 3.23 -17.98
N ASN A 220 -34.78 3.47 -18.23
CA ASN A 220 -35.39 3.48 -19.55
C ASN A 220 -34.57 4.36 -20.52
N PRO A 221 -34.21 3.89 -21.73
CA PRO A 221 -33.57 4.71 -22.76
C PRO A 221 -34.30 6.04 -23.05
N LEU A 222 -35.62 6.10 -22.84
CA LEU A 222 -36.44 7.31 -22.94
C LEU A 222 -36.16 8.31 -21.81
N GLU A 223 -35.95 7.86 -20.57
CA GLU A 223 -35.57 8.69 -19.41
C GLU A 223 -34.18 9.30 -19.61
N LYS A 224 -33.22 8.51 -20.11
CA LYS A 224 -31.88 8.99 -20.48
C LYS A 224 -31.92 10.02 -21.62
N LYS A 225 -32.75 9.79 -22.64
CA LYS A 225 -32.96 10.77 -23.72
C LYS A 225 -33.65 12.04 -23.21
N LYS A 226 -34.61 11.94 -22.29
CA LYS A 226 -35.28 13.10 -21.66
C LYS A 226 -34.32 13.93 -20.81
N LYS A 227 -33.52 13.31 -19.91
CA LYS A 227 -32.49 14.02 -19.13
C LYS A 227 -31.47 14.73 -20.01
N LYS A 228 -30.97 14.06 -21.05
CA LYS A 228 -29.99 14.63 -21.99
C LYS A 228 -30.57 15.76 -22.86
N LYS A 229 -31.88 15.75 -23.13
CA LYS A 229 -32.56 16.84 -23.85
C LYS A 229 -32.81 18.06 -22.95
N MET A 230 -33.06 17.82 -21.65
CA MET A 230 -33.30 18.86 -20.64
C MET A 230 -32.01 19.58 -20.19
N GLU A 231 -30.86 18.91 -20.22
CA GLU A 231 -29.54 19.54 -19.98
C GLU A 231 -29.07 20.39 -21.17
N LYS A 232 -29.40 19.98 -22.40
CA LYS A 232 -29.06 20.75 -23.62
C LYS A 232 -29.91 22.00 -23.81
N SER A 233 -31.10 22.07 -23.22
CA SER A 233 -31.93 23.29 -23.27
C SER A 233 -31.46 24.33 -22.25
N LYS A 234 -30.86 23.92 -21.13
CA LYS A 234 -30.34 24.84 -20.10
C LYS A 234 -29.02 25.53 -20.46
N THR A 235 -28.36 25.09 -21.53
CA THR A 235 -27.07 25.63 -22.00
C THR A 235 -27.20 26.55 -23.21
N LYS A 236 -28.42 26.82 -23.70
CA LYS A 236 -28.67 27.70 -24.85
C LYS A 236 -29.28 29.07 -24.52
N ASP A 237 -29.70 29.30 -23.27
CA ASP A 237 -30.32 30.54 -22.81
C ASP A 237 -29.43 31.31 -21.81
N GLY A 238 -28.11 31.15 -21.89
CA GLY A 238 -27.11 31.86 -21.08
C GLY A 238 -26.07 32.55 -21.94
#